data_AF-A0AAE1CCN8-F1
#
_entry.id   AF-A0AAE1CCN8-F1
#
_cell.length_a   1.000
_cell.length_b   1.000
_cell.length_c   1.000
_cell.angle_alpha   90.00
_cell.angle_beta   90.00
_cell.angle_gamma   90.00
#
_symmetry.space_group_name_H-M   'P 1'
#
loop_
_entity.id
_entity.type
_entity.pdbx_description
1 polymer ?
#
loop_
_entity_poly.entity_id
_entity_poly.type
_entity_poly.pdbx_seq_one_letter_code
_entity_poly.pdbx_strand_id
1 'polypeptide(L)'
;MDGIDLDWEYPGAQDIPGIPSADPFDGQSYVELLKLLRQKLGKEKTISIAAPASYWYLQNFPIAEMAQVVDYIIYMTYDLHGQWDHNSKWAMPGFDGTSCLRSHINMTETMSSLAMITKASVPSNKIVVGVSSYGRSFETTQAECTGPQCSFTGPDSTAKKGRCTGTSGHISNAEIDDIIKSASAGGKRAEGAIQTFTDDTE
;
A
#
# COMPACT_ATOMS: atom_id res chain seq x y z
N MET A 1 16.16 8.95 -21.32
CA MET A 1 15.38 7.97 -20.54
C MET A 1 16.23 6.73 -20.37
N ASP A 2 16.44 6.31 -19.12
CA ASP A 2 17.44 5.30 -18.74
C ASP A 2 16.83 3.93 -18.45
N GLY A 3 15.50 3.85 -18.44
CA GLY A 3 14.78 2.61 -18.24
C GLY A 3 13.28 2.79 -18.37
N ILE A 4 12.55 1.76 -17.97
CA ILE A 4 11.10 1.74 -17.85
C ILE A 4 10.72 1.04 -16.53
N ASP A 5 9.73 1.60 -15.85
CA ASP A 5 9.07 0.97 -14.70
C ASP A 5 7.63 0.67 -15.11
N LEU A 6 7.17 -0.55 -14.83
CA LEU A 6 5.81 -0.97 -15.15
C LEU A 6 5.01 -1.16 -13.86
N ASP A 7 3.92 -0.41 -13.76
CA ASP A 7 3.03 -0.39 -12.61
C ASP A 7 1.62 -0.81 -13.05
N TRP A 8 1.44 -2.12 -13.21
CA TRP A 8 0.14 -2.70 -13.53
C TRP A 8 -0.51 -3.20 -12.23
N GLU A 9 -1.54 -2.47 -11.78
CA GLU A 9 -2.34 -2.80 -10.60
C GLU A 9 -3.75 -3.33 -10.98
N TYR A 10 -4.04 -4.63 -10.87
CA TYR A 10 -3.10 -5.74 -10.82
C TYR A 10 -3.51 -6.79 -11.87
N PRO A 11 -2.56 -7.49 -12.51
CA PRO A 11 -2.87 -8.67 -13.33
C PRO A 11 -3.69 -9.66 -12.49
N GLY A 12 -4.77 -10.22 -13.04
CA GLY A 12 -5.60 -11.17 -12.30
C GLY A 12 -6.60 -10.56 -11.31
N ALA A 13 -6.63 -9.24 -11.08
CA ALA A 13 -7.54 -8.61 -10.13
C ALA A 13 -8.99 -8.57 -10.63
N GLN A 14 -9.94 -9.00 -9.80
CA GLN A 14 -11.37 -9.09 -10.15
C GLN A 14 -12.26 -8.15 -9.33
N ASP A 15 -11.68 -7.53 -8.30
CA ASP A 15 -12.35 -6.78 -7.25
C ASP A 15 -12.17 -5.25 -7.38
N ILE A 16 -11.50 -4.80 -8.43
CA ILE A 16 -11.31 -3.37 -8.71
C ILE A 16 -12.52 -2.83 -9.51
N PRO A 17 -13.31 -1.89 -8.95
CA PRO A 17 -14.49 -1.36 -9.63
C PRO A 17 -14.14 -0.70 -10.97
N GLY A 18 -14.90 -1.05 -12.02
CA GLY A 18 -14.73 -0.46 -13.35
C GLY A 18 -13.64 -1.08 -14.22
N ILE A 19 -12.96 -2.13 -13.75
CA ILE A 19 -12.01 -2.92 -14.54
C ILE A 19 -12.71 -4.17 -15.09
N PRO A 20 -12.49 -4.56 -16.36
CA PRO A 20 -12.99 -5.82 -16.90
C PRO A 20 -12.53 -7.02 -16.05
N SER A 21 -13.27 -8.13 -16.13
CA SER A 21 -12.84 -9.39 -15.51
C SER A 21 -11.43 -9.74 -15.97
N ALA A 22 -10.56 -10.02 -14.99
CA ALA A 22 -9.18 -10.39 -15.28
C ALA A 22 -9.08 -11.66 -16.13
N ASP A 23 -8.06 -11.69 -16.99
CA ASP A 23 -7.72 -12.87 -17.75
C ASP A 23 -6.81 -13.76 -16.87
N PRO A 24 -7.12 -15.06 -16.70
CA PRO A 24 -6.23 -15.99 -16.00
C PRO A 24 -4.79 -16.02 -16.54
N PHE A 25 -4.57 -15.56 -17.78
CA PHE A 25 -3.27 -15.47 -18.42
C PHE A 25 -2.58 -14.11 -18.26
N ASP A 26 -3.16 -13.14 -17.56
CA ASP A 26 -2.59 -11.80 -17.37
C ASP A 26 -1.16 -11.85 -16.82
N GLY A 27 -0.94 -12.66 -15.78
CA GLY A 27 0.38 -12.82 -15.16
C GLY A 27 1.45 -13.33 -16.13
N GLN A 28 1.13 -14.36 -16.92
CA GLN A 28 2.07 -14.89 -17.91
C GLN A 28 2.27 -13.92 -19.08
N SER A 29 1.21 -13.25 -19.51
CA SER A 29 1.28 -12.22 -20.56
C SER A 29 2.18 -11.06 -20.12
N TYR A 30 2.16 -10.71 -18.83
CA TYR A 30 3.07 -9.73 -18.26
C TYR A 30 4.52 -10.20 -18.30
N VAL A 31 4.81 -11.47 -17.98
CA VAL A 31 6.15 -12.05 -18.15
C VAL A 31 6.64 -11.93 -19.60
N GLU A 32 5.79 -12.26 -20.58
CA GLU A 32 6.17 -12.18 -21.99
C GLU A 32 6.39 -10.74 -22.45
N LEU A 33 5.61 -9.78 -21.94
CA LEU A 33 5.85 -8.36 -22.14
C LEU A 33 7.23 -7.95 -21.60
N LEU A 34 7.58 -8.35 -20.38
CA LEU A 34 8.88 -8.02 -19.77
C LEU A 34 10.04 -8.63 -20.57
N LYS A 35 9.90 -9.87 -21.05
CA LYS A 35 10.89 -10.52 -21.93
C LYS A 35 11.06 -9.75 -23.24
N LEU A 36 9.96 -9.33 -23.85
CA LEU A 36 9.97 -8.53 -25.08
C LEU A 36 10.64 -7.18 -24.85
N LEU A 37 10.32 -6.48 -23.76
CA LEU A 37 10.96 -5.22 -23.40
C LEU A 37 12.46 -5.40 -23.20
N ARG A 38 12.88 -6.45 -22.48
CA ARG A 38 14.30 -6.76 -22.29
C ARG A 38 15.00 -7.02 -23.62
N GLN A 39 14.37 -7.73 -24.55
CA GLN A 39 14.91 -7.98 -25.88
C GLN A 39 15.10 -6.68 -26.68
N LYS A 40 14.15 -5.74 -26.59
CA LYS A 40 14.15 -4.50 -27.36
C LYS A 40 15.06 -3.42 -26.75
N LEU A 41 15.10 -3.31 -25.44
CA LEU A 41 15.84 -2.29 -24.71
C LEU A 41 17.29 -2.71 -24.40
N GLY A 42 17.60 -4.01 -24.49
CA GLY A 42 18.91 -4.55 -24.15
C GLY A 42 19.19 -4.51 -22.65
N LYS A 43 20.47 -4.65 -22.28
CA LYS A 43 20.92 -4.67 -20.87
C LYS A 43 21.33 -3.30 -20.33
N GLU A 44 21.49 -2.30 -21.19
CA GLU A 44 21.90 -0.95 -20.79
C GLU A 44 20.75 -0.13 -20.19
N LYS A 45 19.51 -0.55 -20.45
CA LYS A 45 18.31 0.08 -19.90
C LYS A 45 17.78 -0.71 -18.73
N THR A 46 17.37 0.01 -17.70
CA THR A 46 16.71 -0.57 -16.54
C THR A 46 15.28 -0.97 -16.88
N ILE A 47 14.84 -2.12 -16.40
CA ILE A 47 13.45 -2.55 -16.39
C ILE A 47 13.10 -2.88 -14.95
N SER A 48 12.10 -2.22 -14.40
CA SER A 48 11.54 -2.54 -13.09
C SER A 48 10.03 -2.72 -13.17
N ILE A 49 9.49 -3.30 -12.10
CA ILE A 49 8.05 -3.38 -11.89
C ILE A 49 7.71 -2.93 -10.47
N ALA A 50 6.55 -2.36 -10.29
CA ALA A 50 5.90 -2.28 -8.99
C ALA A 50 5.09 -3.57 -8.74
N ALA A 51 5.16 -4.11 -7.52
CA ALA A 51 4.45 -5.33 -7.14
C ALA A 51 3.75 -5.17 -5.76
N PRO A 52 2.56 -5.75 -5.58
CA PRO A 52 1.76 -5.59 -4.36
C PRO A 52 2.34 -6.36 -3.17
N ALA A 53 2.31 -5.76 -1.98
CA ALA A 53 2.66 -6.44 -0.73
C ALA A 53 1.61 -7.47 -0.26
N SER A 54 0.37 -7.39 -0.75
CA SER A 54 -0.72 -8.30 -0.43
C SER A 54 -0.62 -9.60 -1.21
N TYR A 55 -0.74 -10.74 -0.51
CA TYR A 55 -0.81 -12.07 -1.13
C TYR A 55 -1.95 -12.18 -2.15
N TRP A 56 -3.09 -11.58 -1.85
CA TRP A 56 -4.31 -11.66 -2.67
C TRP A 56 -4.06 -11.23 -4.12
N TYR A 57 -3.23 -10.20 -4.31
CA TYR A 57 -2.83 -9.73 -5.63
C TYR A 57 -1.53 -10.38 -6.12
N LEU A 58 -0.52 -10.55 -5.25
CA LEU A 58 0.79 -11.06 -5.64
C LEU A 58 0.72 -12.48 -6.21
N GLN A 59 -0.22 -13.32 -5.77
CA GLN A 59 -0.39 -14.68 -6.28
C GLN A 59 -0.62 -14.77 -7.79
N ASN A 60 -1.10 -13.68 -8.41
CA ASN A 60 -1.32 -13.60 -9.86
C ASN A 60 -0.07 -13.17 -10.65
N PHE A 61 1.04 -12.86 -9.97
CA PHE A 61 2.31 -12.54 -10.58
C PHE A 61 3.19 -13.79 -10.59
N PRO A 62 3.65 -14.29 -11.75
CA PRO A 62 4.77 -15.23 -11.85
C PRO A 62 6.09 -14.58 -11.42
N ILE A 63 6.17 -14.14 -10.17
CA ILE A 63 7.15 -13.17 -9.68
C ILE A 63 8.59 -13.71 -9.74
N ALA A 64 8.76 -15.03 -9.60
CA ALA A 64 10.05 -15.69 -9.78
C ALA A 64 10.57 -15.56 -11.22
N GLU A 65 9.70 -15.74 -12.22
CA GLU A 65 10.05 -15.56 -13.64
C GLU A 65 10.29 -14.09 -13.96
N MET A 66 9.44 -13.19 -13.47
CA MET A 66 9.61 -11.75 -13.64
C MET A 66 10.95 -11.29 -13.09
N ALA A 67 11.32 -11.75 -11.89
CA ALA A 67 12.59 -11.45 -11.23
C ALA A 67 13.82 -11.92 -12.03
N GLN A 68 13.69 -12.85 -12.97
CA GLN A 68 14.81 -13.23 -13.86
C GLN A 68 15.05 -12.20 -14.97
N VAL A 69 14.04 -11.38 -15.31
CA VAL A 69 14.07 -10.46 -16.45
C VAL A 69 14.29 -9.01 -16.03
N VAL A 70 13.65 -8.59 -14.93
CA VAL A 70 13.75 -7.22 -14.41
C VAL A 70 15.03 -7.01 -13.61
N ASP A 71 15.47 -5.77 -13.51
CA ASP A 71 16.62 -5.37 -12.70
C ASP A 71 16.27 -5.35 -11.22
N TYR A 72 15.11 -4.77 -10.87
CA TYR A 72 14.57 -4.75 -9.52
C TYR A 72 13.04 -4.68 -9.52
N ILE A 73 12.46 -4.96 -8.36
CA ILE A 73 11.03 -4.91 -8.07
C ILE A 73 10.83 -3.88 -6.95
N ILE A 74 10.01 -2.86 -7.21
CA ILE A 74 9.54 -1.92 -6.21
C ILE A 74 8.37 -2.59 -5.49
N TYR A 75 8.58 -2.96 -4.24
CA TYR A 75 7.58 -3.69 -3.48
C TYR A 75 6.73 -2.71 -2.68
N MET A 76 5.44 -2.63 -3.00
CA MET A 76 4.53 -1.61 -2.48
C MET A 76 4.06 -1.95 -1.06
N THR A 77 4.97 -1.80 -0.11
CA THR A 77 4.78 -2.03 1.34
C THR A 77 4.13 -0.81 2.02
N TYR A 78 3.10 -0.28 1.36
CA TYR A 78 2.24 0.81 1.81
C TYR A 78 0.83 0.52 1.29
N ASP A 79 -0.16 1.27 1.76
CA ASP A 79 -1.57 0.98 1.46
C ASP A 79 -1.99 -0.43 1.89
N LEU A 80 -1.42 -0.90 3.00
CA LEU A 80 -1.84 -2.15 3.63
C LEU A 80 -3.25 -2.03 4.22
N HIS A 81 -3.57 -0.84 4.70
CA HIS A 81 -4.84 -0.49 5.32
C HIS A 81 -5.35 0.85 4.81
N GLY A 82 -6.66 1.01 4.76
CA GLY A 82 -7.27 2.21 4.19
C GLY A 82 -8.79 2.24 4.32
N GLN A 83 -9.42 3.20 3.65
CA GLN A 83 -10.87 3.38 3.70
C GLN A 83 -11.65 2.13 3.24
N TRP A 84 -11.05 1.32 2.36
CA TRP A 84 -11.60 0.05 1.88
C TRP A 84 -11.74 -1.02 2.99
N ASP A 85 -11.13 -0.82 4.15
CA ASP A 85 -11.28 -1.69 5.32
C ASP A 85 -12.61 -1.49 6.05
N HIS A 86 -13.43 -0.52 5.65
CA HIS A 86 -14.72 -0.28 6.28
C HIS A 86 -15.61 -1.54 6.26
N ASN A 87 -15.93 -2.05 7.44
CA ASN A 87 -16.66 -3.31 7.68
C ASN A 87 -16.04 -4.53 6.97
N SER A 88 -14.73 -4.51 6.71
CA SER A 88 -14.02 -5.63 6.12
C SER A 88 -13.66 -6.66 7.19
N LYS A 89 -14.10 -7.91 7.01
CA LYS A 89 -13.66 -9.04 7.85
C LYS A 89 -12.20 -9.42 7.66
N TRP A 90 -11.55 -8.91 6.60
CA TRP A 90 -10.15 -9.20 6.29
C TRP A 90 -9.19 -8.17 6.84
N ALA A 91 -9.69 -7.01 7.29
CA ALA A 91 -8.88 -5.94 7.86
C ALA A 91 -8.34 -6.29 9.25
N MET A 92 -9.03 -7.16 10.00
CA MET A 92 -8.59 -7.57 11.33
C MET A 92 -8.93 -9.04 11.61
N PRO A 93 -7.92 -9.92 11.72
CA PRO A 93 -8.13 -11.29 12.15
C PRO A 93 -8.85 -11.35 13.51
N GLY A 94 -9.95 -12.10 13.57
CA GLY A 94 -10.71 -12.30 14.81
C GLY A 94 -11.70 -11.19 15.17
N PHE A 95 -11.85 -10.16 14.33
CA PHE A 95 -12.84 -9.09 14.52
C PHE A 95 -13.66 -8.86 13.24
N ASP A 96 -14.70 -9.68 13.08
CA ASP A 96 -15.59 -9.62 11.92
C ASP A 96 -16.34 -8.28 11.84
N GLY A 97 -16.23 -7.61 10.69
CA GLY A 97 -17.06 -6.47 10.34
C GLY A 97 -16.80 -5.19 11.14
N THR A 98 -15.60 -5.02 11.69
CA THR A 98 -15.21 -3.77 12.35
C THR A 98 -14.47 -2.82 11.39
N SER A 99 -14.62 -1.52 11.61
CA SER A 99 -13.92 -0.47 10.85
C SER A 99 -12.81 0.13 11.72
N CYS A 100 -11.97 -0.72 12.32
CA CYS A 100 -10.93 -0.26 13.25
C CYS A 100 -9.79 0.47 12.53
N LEU A 101 -9.25 1.50 13.15
CA LEU A 101 -8.08 2.22 12.63
C LEU A 101 -6.86 1.31 12.55
N ARG A 102 -6.26 1.23 11.36
CA ARG A 102 -4.99 0.54 11.13
C ARG A 102 -4.05 1.42 10.33
N SER A 103 -2.76 1.25 10.55
CA SER A 103 -1.74 1.99 9.83
C SER A 103 -1.59 1.41 8.43
N HIS A 104 -1.61 2.26 7.41
CA HIS A 104 -1.36 1.82 6.03
C HIS A 104 0.11 1.40 5.78
N ILE A 105 0.98 1.66 6.75
CA ILE A 105 2.35 1.14 6.84
C ILE A 105 2.51 0.42 8.18
N ASN A 106 2.90 -0.84 8.16
CA ASN A 106 3.08 -1.65 9.36
C ASN A 106 4.36 -2.48 9.21
N MET A 107 5.26 -2.44 10.21
CA MET A 107 6.55 -3.13 10.14
C MET A 107 6.38 -4.65 10.11
N THR A 108 5.53 -5.20 10.97
CA THR A 108 5.26 -6.64 11.05
C THR A 108 4.68 -7.18 9.74
N GLU A 109 3.73 -6.44 9.16
CA GLU A 109 3.15 -6.80 7.85
C GLU A 109 4.17 -6.63 6.73
N THR A 110 4.96 -5.55 6.74
CA THR A 110 6.05 -5.34 5.77
C THR A 110 7.06 -6.48 5.80
N MET A 111 7.48 -6.91 6.99
CA MET A 111 8.40 -8.05 7.15
C MET A 111 7.77 -9.36 6.69
N SER A 112 6.47 -9.55 6.94
CA SER A 112 5.71 -10.71 6.46
C SER A 112 5.63 -10.74 4.93
N SER A 113 5.37 -9.60 4.29
CA SER A 113 5.37 -9.45 2.84
C SER A 113 6.78 -9.70 2.25
N LEU A 114 7.84 -9.17 2.87
CA LEU A 114 9.22 -9.45 2.45
C LEU A 114 9.57 -10.94 2.55
N ALA A 115 9.12 -11.62 3.60
CA ALA A 115 9.26 -13.06 3.73
C ALA A 115 8.48 -13.82 2.64
N MET A 116 7.30 -13.33 2.24
CA MET A 116 6.48 -13.92 1.19
C MET A 116 7.18 -13.89 -0.17
N ILE A 117 7.61 -12.72 -0.62
CA ILE A 117 8.23 -12.56 -1.95
C ILE A 117 9.59 -13.28 -2.04
N THR A 118 10.37 -13.31 -0.96
CA THR A 118 11.63 -14.06 -0.93
C THR A 118 11.41 -15.57 -0.92
N LYS A 119 10.39 -16.08 -0.21
CA LYS A 119 9.96 -17.49 -0.31
C LYS A 119 9.41 -17.85 -1.69
N ALA A 120 8.89 -16.87 -2.43
CA ALA A 120 8.54 -17.01 -3.84
C ALA A 120 9.76 -16.97 -4.79
N SER A 121 10.98 -17.20 -4.28
CA SER A 121 12.23 -17.31 -5.03
C SER A 121 12.72 -16.01 -5.69
N VAL A 122 12.28 -14.85 -5.22
CA VAL A 122 12.86 -13.57 -5.62
C VAL A 122 14.14 -13.29 -4.82
N PRO A 123 15.29 -13.05 -5.48
CA PRO A 123 16.52 -12.66 -4.78
C PRO A 123 16.34 -11.34 -4.01
N SER A 124 16.77 -11.31 -2.74
CA SER A 124 16.61 -10.12 -1.89
C SER A 124 17.28 -8.85 -2.45
N ASN A 125 18.38 -9.00 -3.20
CA ASN A 125 19.07 -7.89 -3.85
C ASN A 125 18.32 -7.30 -5.06
N LYS A 126 17.19 -7.89 -5.46
CA LYS A 126 16.29 -7.34 -6.48
C LYS A 126 15.07 -6.64 -5.88
N ILE A 127 14.91 -6.62 -4.56
CA ILE A 127 13.72 -6.05 -3.91
C ILE A 127 14.07 -4.66 -3.38
N VAL A 128 13.27 -3.67 -3.78
CA VAL A 128 13.31 -2.31 -3.25
C VAL A 128 12.05 -2.11 -2.40
N VAL A 129 12.23 -1.84 -1.11
CA VAL A 129 11.12 -1.63 -0.16
C VAL A 129 10.48 -0.26 -0.42
N GLY A 130 9.17 -0.25 -0.62
CA GLY A 130 8.39 0.98 -0.79
C GLY A 130 8.23 1.73 0.53
N VAL A 131 8.47 3.04 0.50
CA VAL A 131 8.27 3.94 1.64
C VAL A 131 7.29 5.04 1.23
N SER A 132 6.18 5.17 1.94
CA SER A 132 5.18 6.19 1.65
C SER A 132 5.63 7.58 2.13
N SER A 133 5.37 8.59 1.31
CA SER A 133 5.50 10.02 1.67
C SER A 133 4.14 10.67 1.93
N TYR A 134 3.16 9.85 2.31
CA TYR A 134 1.78 10.21 2.61
C TYR A 134 1.22 9.26 3.66
N GLY A 135 0.09 9.64 4.26
CA GLY A 135 -0.72 8.81 5.14
C GLY A 135 -2.14 8.59 4.60
N ARG A 136 -2.81 7.56 5.12
CA ARG A 136 -4.25 7.36 4.99
C ARG A 136 -4.96 7.98 6.19
N SER A 137 -5.97 8.81 5.91
CA SER A 137 -6.70 9.57 6.93
C SER A 137 -8.11 9.02 7.11
N PHE A 138 -8.62 9.06 8.34
CA PHE A 138 -9.95 8.56 8.67
C PHE A 138 -10.71 9.61 9.47
N GLU A 139 -12.04 9.65 9.32
CA GLU A 139 -12.91 10.33 10.30
C GLU A 139 -13.40 9.27 11.29
N THR A 140 -13.11 9.47 12.57
CA THR A 140 -13.53 8.55 13.62
C THR A 140 -15.02 8.71 13.91
N THR A 141 -15.69 7.62 14.29
CA THR A 141 -17.12 7.66 14.68
C THR A 141 -17.33 8.35 16.03
N GLN A 142 -16.28 8.47 16.84
CA GLN A 142 -16.28 9.08 18.17
C GLN A 142 -15.11 10.07 18.29
N ALA A 143 -15.42 11.30 18.69
CA ALA A 143 -14.44 12.40 18.73
C ALA A 143 -13.26 12.16 19.67
N GLU A 144 -13.50 11.51 20.81
CA GLU A 144 -12.48 11.28 21.85
C GLU A 144 -11.71 9.96 21.65
N CYS A 145 -12.05 9.18 20.61
CA CYS A 145 -11.41 7.89 20.37
C CYS A 145 -10.20 8.07 19.46
N THR A 146 -8.99 7.92 20.00
CA THR A 146 -7.71 8.08 19.28
C THR A 146 -6.91 6.79 19.12
N GLY A 147 -7.35 5.68 19.72
CA GLY A 147 -6.67 4.39 19.69
C GLY A 147 -6.88 3.54 18.43
N PRO A 148 -6.09 2.47 18.25
CA PRO A 148 -6.21 1.57 17.11
C PRO A 148 -7.51 0.75 17.10
N GLN A 149 -8.24 0.68 18.22
CA GLN A 149 -9.56 0.01 18.30
C GLN A 149 -10.73 0.96 18.00
N CYS A 150 -10.44 2.21 17.64
CA CYS A 150 -11.47 3.16 17.26
C CYS A 150 -12.02 2.86 15.89
N SER A 151 -13.34 3.00 15.74
CA SER A 151 -13.99 2.84 14.45
C SER A 151 -13.96 4.13 13.61
N PHE A 152 -13.89 3.99 12.29
CA PHE A 152 -14.02 5.10 11.34
C PHE A 152 -15.31 5.03 10.50
N THR A 153 -15.71 6.17 9.92
CA THR A 153 -16.90 6.33 9.07
C THR A 153 -16.66 5.82 7.64
N GLY A 154 -17.70 5.38 6.95
CA GLY A 154 -17.58 4.89 5.56
C GLY A 154 -18.91 4.47 4.94
N PRO A 155 -18.89 3.81 3.75
CA PRO A 155 -17.71 3.29 3.05
C PRO A 155 -16.87 4.35 2.36
N ASP A 156 -17.44 5.48 1.95
CA ASP A 156 -16.67 6.59 1.38
C ASP A 156 -16.00 7.42 2.47
N SER A 157 -14.77 7.88 2.22
CA SER A 157 -14.03 8.65 3.22
C SER A 157 -14.64 10.03 3.43
N THR A 158 -15.06 10.32 4.65
CA THR A 158 -15.51 11.65 5.07
C THR A 158 -14.41 12.44 5.80
N ALA A 159 -13.21 11.85 5.91
CA ALA A 159 -12.04 12.52 6.46
C ALA A 159 -11.77 13.86 5.79
N LYS A 160 -11.39 14.86 6.59
CA LYS A 160 -11.09 16.21 6.09
C LYS A 160 -9.97 16.14 5.04
N LYS A 161 -10.26 16.66 3.85
CA LYS A 161 -9.32 16.76 2.73
C LYS A 161 -8.08 17.58 3.13
N GLY A 162 -6.91 17.13 2.68
CA GLY A 162 -5.70 17.93 2.70
C GLY A 162 -5.86 19.21 1.88
N ARG A 163 -5.20 20.30 2.30
CA ARG A 163 -5.24 21.60 1.63
C ARG A 163 -4.62 21.58 0.23
N CYS A 164 -3.67 20.67 0.01
CA CYS A 164 -2.92 20.47 -1.22
C CYS A 164 -3.36 19.20 -1.94
N THR A 165 -3.50 18.06 -1.23
CA THR A 165 -3.90 16.78 -1.88
C THR A 165 -5.34 16.80 -2.38
N GLY A 166 -6.24 17.51 -1.70
CA GLY A 166 -7.63 17.69 -2.14
C GLY A 166 -8.49 16.42 -2.14
N THR A 167 -8.01 15.32 -1.56
CA THR A 167 -8.66 14.01 -1.57
C THR A 167 -8.94 13.55 -0.14
N SER A 168 -10.16 13.09 0.12
CA SER A 168 -10.52 12.53 1.42
C SER A 168 -9.89 11.15 1.55
N GLY A 169 -9.38 10.81 2.73
CA GLY A 169 -8.72 9.52 2.93
C GLY A 169 -7.22 9.50 2.60
N HIS A 170 -6.66 10.61 2.10
CA HIS A 170 -5.27 10.72 1.69
C HIS A 170 -4.68 12.08 2.07
N ILE A 171 -3.54 12.07 2.75
CA ILE A 171 -2.87 13.28 3.22
C ILE A 171 -1.36 13.15 3.05
N SER A 172 -0.69 14.16 2.50
CA SER A 172 0.77 14.12 2.32
C SER A 172 1.51 14.29 3.64
N ASN A 173 2.76 13.80 3.74
CA ASN A 173 3.59 14.01 4.93
C ASN A 173 3.80 15.51 5.23
N ALA A 174 3.90 16.35 4.20
CA ALA A 174 4.01 17.81 4.38
C ALA A 174 2.75 18.42 5.03
N GLU A 175 1.56 17.95 4.67
CA GLU A 175 0.31 18.39 5.30
C GLU A 175 0.14 17.84 6.72
N ILE A 176 0.60 16.61 6.97
CA ILE A 176 0.68 16.05 8.32
C ILE A 176 1.59 16.93 9.19
N ASP A 177 2.79 17.27 8.70
CA ASP A 177 3.74 18.14 9.40
C ASP A 177 3.15 19.53 9.71
N ASP A 178 2.40 20.12 8.78
CA ASP A 178 1.69 21.38 9.01
C ASP A 178 0.62 21.25 10.11
N ILE A 179 -0.12 20.13 10.13
CA ILE A 179 -1.10 19.85 11.19
C ILE A 179 -0.41 19.69 12.54
N ILE A 180 0.72 18.98 12.61
CA ILE A 180 1.51 18.84 13.85
C ILE A 180 1.94 20.20 14.35
N LYS A 181 2.61 20.99 13.49
CA LYS A 181 3.14 22.31 13.85
C LYS A 181 2.06 23.26 14.34
N SER A 182 0.90 23.27 13.67
CA SER A 182 -0.25 24.10 14.08
C SER A 182 -0.91 23.62 15.37
N ALA A 183 -0.90 22.31 15.66
CA ALA A 183 -1.40 21.75 16.92
C ALA A 183 -0.50 22.11 18.12
N SER A 184 0.83 22.03 17.96
CA SER A 184 1.80 22.37 19.00
C SER A 184 1.82 23.86 19.37
N ALA A 185 1.23 24.74 18.54
CA ALA A 185 1.15 26.18 18.77
C ALA A 185 -0.05 26.63 19.63
N GLY A 186 -0.73 25.71 20.34
CA GLY A 186 -1.77 26.05 21.33
C GLY A 186 -3.22 25.93 20.84
N GLY A 187 -3.48 25.21 19.74
CA GLY A 187 -4.83 24.83 19.35
C GLY A 187 -5.37 23.64 20.18
N LYS A 188 -6.69 23.42 20.20
CA LYS A 188 -7.40 22.27 20.84
C LYS A 188 -6.89 20.87 20.44
N ARG A 189 -5.86 20.76 19.59
CA ARG A 189 -5.22 19.54 19.11
C ARG A 189 -3.91 19.20 19.85
N ALA A 190 -3.44 20.05 20.77
CA ALA A 190 -2.13 19.91 21.41
C ALA A 190 -1.93 18.58 22.18
N GLU A 191 -3.00 17.96 22.70
CA GLU A 191 -2.92 16.71 23.49
C GLU A 191 -3.36 15.44 22.73
N GLY A 192 -3.65 15.52 21.42
CA GLY A 192 -4.11 14.38 20.62
C GLY A 192 -3.76 14.38 19.14
N ALA A 193 -2.90 15.31 18.68
CA ALA A 193 -2.63 15.48 17.25
C ALA A 193 -1.93 14.29 16.60
N ILE A 194 -1.03 13.61 17.32
CA ILE A 194 -0.39 12.36 16.91
C ILE A 194 -0.16 11.51 18.13
N GLN A 195 -0.79 10.34 18.15
CA GLN A 195 -0.37 9.21 18.98
C GLN A 195 0.33 8.23 18.04
N THR A 196 1.65 8.11 18.17
CA THR A 196 2.39 7.04 17.50
C THR A 196 2.13 5.77 18.29
N PHE A 197 1.35 4.87 17.71
CA PHE A 197 1.22 3.53 18.21
C PHE A 197 2.31 2.69 17.56
N THR A 198 3.29 2.27 18.34
CA THR A 198 4.16 1.17 17.94
C THR A 198 3.57 -0.12 18.49
N ASP A 199 3.38 -1.09 17.61
CA ASP A 199 2.91 -2.43 17.96
C ASP A 199 4.10 -3.25 18.50
N ASP A 200 4.76 -2.74 19.55
CA ASP A 200 5.99 -3.32 20.11
C ASP A 200 5.71 -4.22 21.34
N THR A 201 4.51 -4.80 21.43
CA THR A 201 4.21 -5.82 22.44
C THR A 201 4.00 -7.18 21.81
N GLU A 202 5.11 -7.81 21.42
CA GLU A 202 5.30 -9.27 21.51
C GLU A 202 6.51 -9.59 22.38
#